data_AF-A0AAU9TUE1-F1
#
_entry.id   AF-A0AAU9TUE1-F1
#
_cell.length_a   1.000
_cell.length_b   1.000
_cell.length_c   1.000
_cell.angle_alpha   90.00
_cell.angle_beta   90.00
_cell.angle_gamma   90.00
#
_symmetry.space_group_name_H-M   'P 1'
#
loop_
_entity.id
_entity.type
_entity.pdbx_description
1 polymer ?
#
loop_
_entity_poly.entity_id
_entity_poly.type
_entity_poly.pdbx_seq_one_letter_code
_entity_poly.pdbx_strand_id
1 'polypeptide(L)'
;MSCLRTYYRAVKIGRTGYRAVVPVFIQEHLSPQNKALHAAVRIRAKEKGYKYVWVRSGKIFVRKSEDSGYLFIRNMVDLNKLA
;
A
#
# COMPACT_ATOMS: atom_id res chain seq x y z
N MET A 1 -7.73 -6.11 -15.50
CA MET A 1 -8.27 -5.22 -14.45
C MET A 1 -7.94 -5.77 -13.06
N SER A 2 -6.66 -5.78 -12.68
CA SER A 2 -6.16 -6.43 -11.46
C SER A 2 -5.52 -5.40 -10.54
N CYS A 3 -6.30 -4.58 -9.83
CA CYS A 3 -5.71 -3.60 -8.91
C CYS A 3 -6.62 -3.07 -7.80
N LEU A 4 -7.37 -3.93 -7.11
CA LEU A 4 -8.06 -3.51 -5.88
C LEU A 4 -7.53 -4.20 -4.62
N ARG A 5 -6.81 -5.32 -4.72
CA ARG A 5 -6.33 -6.08 -3.55
C ARG A 5 -5.36 -5.34 -2.61
N THR A 6 -4.77 -4.22 -3.02
CA THR A 6 -3.71 -3.54 -2.25
C THR A 6 -4.23 -2.55 -1.20
N TYR A 7 -5.53 -2.25 -1.17
CA TYR A 7 -6.13 -1.29 -0.22
C TYR A 7 -7.11 -1.92 0.78
N TYR A 8 -7.34 -3.24 0.69
CA TYR A 8 -8.25 -3.93 1.59
C TYR A 8 -7.51 -4.33 2.86
N ARG A 9 -7.79 -3.63 3.96
CA ARG A 9 -7.31 -4.04 5.27
C ARG A 9 -8.35 -4.96 5.92
N ALA A 10 -7.93 -6.17 6.28
CA ALA A 10 -8.72 -7.03 7.15
C ALA A 10 -8.70 -6.47 8.57
N VAL A 11 -9.88 -6.18 9.14
CA VAL A 11 -10.05 -5.76 10.53
C VAL A 11 -10.80 -6.87 11.27
N LYS A 12 -10.28 -7.25 12.44
CA LYS A 12 -11.00 -8.10 13.39
C LYS A 12 -11.89 -7.19 14.22
N ILE A 13 -13.18 -7.17 13.93
CA ILE A 13 -14.16 -6.50 14.78
C ILE A 13 -14.51 -7.49 15.90
N GLY A 14 -14.35 -7.09 17.15
CA GLY A 14 -14.72 -7.93 18.30
C GLY A 14 -16.22 -8.22 18.29
N ARG A 15 -16.58 -9.50 18.51
CA ARG A 15 -17.94 -10.07 18.69
C ARG A 15 -19.10 -9.16 18.25
N THR A 16 -19.16 -8.83 16.97
CA THR A 16 -20.46 -8.63 16.31
C THR A 16 -21.22 -9.95 16.46
N GLY A 17 -22.52 -9.94 16.78
CA GLY A 17 -23.32 -11.15 17.10
C GLY A 17 -23.38 -12.27 16.04
N TYR A 18 -22.55 -12.21 15.00
CA TYR A 18 -22.23 -13.31 14.11
C TYR A 18 -21.46 -14.41 14.85
N ARG A 19 -21.94 -15.65 14.71
CA ARG A 19 -21.38 -16.86 15.35
C ARG A 19 -19.97 -17.22 14.85
N ALA A 20 -19.52 -16.62 13.75
CA ALA A 20 -18.23 -16.87 13.11
C ALA A 20 -17.42 -15.58 12.96
N VAL A 21 -16.10 -15.69 13.14
CA VAL A 21 -15.16 -14.58 12.93
C VAL A 21 -14.97 -14.39 11.43
N VAL A 22 -15.77 -13.51 10.82
CA VAL A 22 -15.65 -13.16 9.41
C VAL A 22 -14.61 -12.04 9.26
N PRO A 23 -13.60 -12.19 8.38
CA PRO A 23 -12.67 -11.10 8.09
C PRO A 23 -13.41 -9.97 7.36
N VAL A 24 -13.51 -8.81 8.00
CA VAL A 24 -14.09 -7.61 7.37
C VAL A 24 -12.97 -6.84 6.67
N PHE A 25 -13.15 -6.60 5.37
CA PHE A 25 -12.20 -5.83 4.57
C PHE A 25 -12.67 -4.39 4.44
N ILE A 26 -11.87 -3.44 4.93
CA ILE A 26 -12.14 -2.01 4.78
C ILE A 26 -11.28 -1.49 3.64
N GLN A 27 -11.92 -0.85 2.66
CA GLN A 27 -11.23 -0.16 1.59
C GLN A 27 -10.98 1.30 2.00
N GLU A 28 -9.72 1.70 2.08
CA GLU A 28 -9.39 3.13 2.21
C GLU A 28 -9.58 3.84 0.86
N HIS A 29 -10.30 4.96 0.86
CA HIS A 29 -10.51 5.76 -0.35
C HIS A 29 -9.31 6.69 -0.58
N LEU A 30 -8.35 6.24 -1.39
CA LEU A 30 -7.26 7.11 -1.84
C LEU A 30 -7.76 8.15 -2.84
N SER A 31 -7.17 9.35 -2.78
CA SER A 31 -7.33 10.36 -3.83
C SER A 31 -6.89 9.80 -5.19
N PRO A 32 -7.48 10.27 -6.31
CA PRO A 32 -7.05 9.86 -7.65
C PRO A 32 -5.54 10.04 -7.87
N GLN A 33 -4.97 11.13 -7.33
CA GLN A 33 -3.54 11.43 -7.38
C GLN A 33 -2.72 10.35 -6.66
N ASN A 34 -3.12 9.94 -5.46
CA ASN A 34 -2.39 8.91 -4.71
C ASN A 34 -2.53 7.53 -5.35
N LYS A 35 -3.67 7.23 -5.99
CA LYS A 35 -3.84 5.99 -6.78
C LYS A 35 -2.84 5.95 -7.95
N ALA A 36 -2.70 7.05 -8.68
CA ALA A 36 -1.74 7.18 -9.77
C ALA A 36 -0.29 7.08 -9.27
N LEU A 37 0.03 7.76 -8.17
CA LEU A 37 1.34 7.70 -7.53
C LEU A 37 1.68 6.26 -7.11
N HIS A 38 0.76 5.54 -6.47
CA HIS A 38 0.99 4.16 -6.05
C HIS A 38 1.21 3.21 -7.24
N ALA A 39 0.52 3.41 -8.36
CA ALA A 39 0.76 2.65 -9.58
C ALA A 39 2.17 2.90 -10.13
N ALA A 40 2.59 4.17 -10.22
CA ALA A 40 3.93 4.56 -10.66
C ALA A 40 5.03 4.02 -9.72
N VAL A 41 4.80 4.11 -8.41
CA VAL A 41 5.69 3.55 -7.37
C VAL A 41 5.90 2.07 -7.55
N ARG A 42 4.83 1.31 -7.83
CA ARG A 42 4.93 -0.14 -8.01
C ARG A 42 5.78 -0.53 -9.23
N ILE A 43 5.66 0.22 -10.33
CA ILE A 43 6.46 -0.01 -11.55
C ILE A 43 7.94 0.26 -11.24
N ARG A 44 8.25 1.43 -10.69
CA ARG A 44 9.62 1.83 -10.31
C ARG A 44 10.25 0.89 -9.29
N ALA A 45 9.46 0.48 -8.29
CA ALA A 45 9.89 -0.46 -7.26
C ALA A 45 10.32 -1.80 -7.87
N LYS A 46 9.57 -2.30 -8.86
CA LYS A 46 9.91 -3.53 -9.58
C LYS A 46 11.22 -3.37 -10.38
N GLU A 47 11.39 -2.26 -11.10
CA GLU A 47 12.61 -1.96 -11.86
C GLU A 47 13.85 -1.88 -10.96
N LYS A 48 13.70 -1.32 -9.75
CA LYS A 48 14.79 -1.11 -8.80
C LYS A 48 14.99 -2.25 -7.78
N GLY A 49 14.16 -3.30 -7.85
CA GLY A 49 14.26 -4.46 -6.96
C GLY A 49 13.79 -4.22 -5.52
N TYR A 50 12.85 -3.31 -5.30
CA TYR A 50 12.19 -3.16 -4.00
C TYR A 50 11.16 -4.28 -3.80
N LYS A 51 11.28 -5.02 -2.69
CA LYS A 51 10.41 -6.16 -2.41
C LYS A 51 9.04 -5.78 -1.83
N TYR A 52 8.96 -4.68 -1.07
CA TYR A 52 7.74 -4.32 -0.35
C TYR A 52 7.26 -2.93 -0.74
N VAL A 53 5.98 -2.84 -1.11
CA VAL A 53 5.27 -1.58 -1.34
C VAL A 53 3.91 -1.69 -0.67
N TRP A 54 3.56 -0.73 0.19
CA TRP A 54 2.28 -0.71 0.88
C TRP A 54 1.78 0.71 1.10
N VAL A 55 0.50 0.83 1.41
CA VAL A 55 -0.14 2.11 1.74
C VAL A 55 -0.65 2.05 3.18
N ARG A 56 -0.49 3.15 3.92
CA ARG A 56 -1.06 3.30 5.25
C ARG A 56 -1.50 4.74 5.46
N SER A 57 -2.80 4.94 5.74
CA SER A 57 -3.38 6.27 5.97
C SER A 57 -3.14 7.22 4.79
N GLY A 58 -3.32 6.71 3.56
CA GLY A 58 -3.06 7.48 2.33
C GLY A 58 -1.59 7.76 2.00
N LYS A 59 -0.63 7.29 2.82
CA LYS A 59 0.81 7.44 2.59
C LYS A 59 1.39 6.17 1.97
N ILE A 60 2.20 6.32 0.93
CA ILE A 60 2.81 5.19 0.19
C ILE A 60 4.22 4.96 0.70
N PHE A 61 4.50 3.72 1.09
CA PHE A 61 5.80 3.30 1.61
C PHE A 61 6.42 2.24 0.72
N VAL A 62 7.74 2.29 0.60
CA VAL A 62 8.53 1.29 -0.12
C VAL A 62 9.72 0.83 0.72
N ARG A 63 10.11 -0.43 0.55
CA ARG A 63 11.21 -1.04 1.28
C ARG A 63 11.91 -2.09 0.41
N LYS A 64 13.25 -2.11 0.47
CA LYS A 64 14.06 -2.98 -0.39
C LYS A 64 14.14 -4.41 0.13
N SER A 65 14.49 -4.56 1.40
CA SER A 65 14.64 -5.82 2.15
C SER A 65 14.09 -5.69 3.58
N GLU A 66 13.91 -6.80 4.28
CA GLU A 66 13.38 -6.85 5.66
C GLU A 66 14.28 -6.22 6.73
N ASP A 67 15.53 -5.93 6.40
CA ASP A 67 16.48 -5.25 7.29
C ASP A 67 16.70 -3.77 6.90
N SER A 68 16.30 -3.39 5.68
CA SER A 68 16.48 -2.03 5.18
C SER A 68 15.44 -1.06 5.77
N GLY A 69 15.78 0.23 5.83
CA GLY A 69 14.80 1.28 6.17
C GLY A 69 13.66 1.34 5.15
N TYR A 70 12.50 1.84 5.59
CA TYR A 70 11.39 2.16 4.68
C TYR A 70 11.50 3.61 4.21
N LEU A 71 11.11 3.87 2.97
CA LEU A 71 11.03 5.19 2.37
C LEU A 71 9.57 5.59 2.19
N PHE A 72 9.26 6.84 2.52
CA PHE A 72 7.94 7.42 2.32
C PHE A 72 7.94 8.25 1.03
N ILE A 73 7.05 7.91 0.10
CA ILE A 73 6.91 8.64 -1.17
C ILE A 73 5.68 9.54 -1.11
N ARG A 74 5.94 10.85 -1.12
CA ARG A 74 4.91 11.89 -1.06
C ARG A 74 4.46 12.30 -2.45
N ASN A 75 5.40 12.39 -3.39
CA ASN A 75 5.20 12.97 -4.71
C ASN A 75 5.89 12.16 -5.80
N MET A 76 5.50 12.42 -7.06
CA MET A 76 6.16 11.87 -8.24
C MET A 76 7.63 12.29 -8.34
N VAL A 77 8.03 13.42 -7.75
CA VAL A 77 9.43 13.85 -7.71
C VAL A 77 10.27 12.97 -6.77
N ASP A 78 9.70 12.56 -5.63
CA ASP A 78 10.37 11.67 -4.68
C ASP A 78 10.53 10.25 -5.24
N LEU A 79 9.68 9.87 -6.20
CA LEU A 79 9.82 8.62 -6.94
C LEU A 79 11.17 8.52 -7.69
N ASN A 80 11.69 9.66 -8.15
CA ASN A 80 12.98 9.69 -8.85
C ASN A 80 14.17 9.51 -7.90
N LYS A 81 13.97 9.72 -6.59
CA LYS A 81 14.99 9.50 -5.56
C LYS A 81 15.19 8.01 -5.22
N LEU A 82 14.35 7.12 -5.76
CA LEU A 82 14.56 5.68 -5.67
C LEU A 82 15.76 5.31 -6.56
N ALA A 83 16.94 5.28 -5.93
CA ALA A 83 18.19 4.84 -6.53
C ALA A 83 18.24 3.32 -6.69
#